data_AF-A0A6V7U6B4-F1
#
_entry.id   AF-A0A6V7U6B4-F1
#
_cell.length_a   1.000
_cell.length_b   1.000
_cell.length_c   1.000
_cell.angle_alpha   90.00
_cell.angle_beta   90.00
_cell.angle_gamma   90.00
#
_symmetry.space_group_name_H-M   'P 1'
#
loop_
_entity.id
_entity.type
_entity.pdbx_description
1 polymer ?
#
loop_
_entity_poly.entity_id
_entity_poly.type
_entity_poly.pdbx_seq_one_letter_code
_entity_poly.pdbx_strand_id
1 'polypeptide(L)'
;MVIIKQNYLFLILFLIILLNILLFIFDFQLTKEFKNYEEKEKINCSLLKNNLAISALSRINTNFCKQFIKSKLCEINDYWPVEKIENNCDEYFDLRQQNTKIGCFYLSTINKLIKNSFNFSLQNSPEFCIQKCLNSGFSFAGVGFGVNCYCFNYLIDKNENFVNENLCNLNVCPGKENEFCGGNGTLLVYKTGIKDKQTKILPKFIPYNGKSSSNKIKILFLLQLNGRDYLQIRRLLGMIYSQKHFYFVHVDSRQQFLYSEMLKIQKEFEIKGFFNFKVLRKRFATIWGGTSLLELFLFVINQSIFELEIEWDYIINLSEKDMPLLSLEELEKQLENSSNKSFLSSHGYNTASFLHKQGFNFHFLECEKRMWRVAKRNDFPLNLRLDGGSDWLIIHRDLAKYSVSNEDLPSNLRLLFTTILLPLESFFHTLSINSKNFCNQIFNQNLRFTNWERKQGCRCSAFKPIVDWCGCSPLAVKNIDVEKKINLKRCQEKNLFFGRKFDSFIDIEPINFLQKQVLRFREKQQYFNFTQSFWLNIFNYETSNDSPFCKILFFN
;
A
#
# COMPACT_ATOMS: atom_id res chain seq x y z
N MET A 1 13.57 -59.82 0.35
CA MET A 1 12.86 -58.60 -0.11
C MET A 1 11.71 -58.15 0.82
N VAL A 2 11.08 -59.04 1.60
CA VAL A 2 9.98 -58.69 2.53
C VAL A 2 10.48 -58.02 3.82
N ILE A 3 11.62 -58.44 4.37
CA ILE A 3 12.19 -57.91 5.63
C ILE A 3 12.66 -56.44 5.50
N ILE A 4 13.11 -56.03 4.30
CA ILE A 4 13.59 -54.66 4.04
C ILE A 4 12.41 -53.66 3.99
N LYS A 5 11.25 -54.06 3.46
CA LYS A 5 10.04 -53.20 3.43
C LYS A 5 9.44 -52.96 4.81
N GLN A 6 9.53 -53.93 5.72
CA GLN A 6 9.02 -53.81 7.09
C GLN A 6 9.83 -52.79 7.91
N ASN A 7 11.15 -52.77 7.76
CA ASN A 7 12.02 -51.81 8.45
C ASN A 7 11.83 -50.37 7.97
N TYR A 8 11.56 -50.14 6.68
CA TYR A 8 11.27 -48.80 6.16
C TYR A 8 9.92 -48.26 6.67
N LEU A 9 8.90 -49.11 6.76
CA LEU A 9 7.60 -48.70 7.30
C LEU A 9 7.72 -48.33 8.79
N PHE A 10 8.53 -49.08 9.54
CA PHE A 10 8.81 -48.80 10.95
C PHE A 10 9.58 -47.48 11.13
N LEU A 11 10.56 -47.22 10.26
CA LEU A 11 11.32 -45.97 10.28
C LEU A 11 10.44 -44.75 9.96
N ILE A 12 9.52 -44.88 8.99
CA ILE A 12 8.58 -43.83 8.62
C ILE A 12 7.58 -43.57 9.76
N LEU A 13 7.02 -44.62 10.36
CA LEU A 13 6.13 -44.47 11.51
C LEU A 13 6.85 -43.80 12.69
N PHE A 14 8.09 -44.21 12.96
CA PHE A 14 8.91 -43.62 14.00
C PHE A 14 9.19 -42.14 13.76
N LEU A 15 9.51 -41.75 12.52
CA LEU A 15 9.72 -40.34 12.14
C LEU A 15 8.42 -39.51 12.25
N ILE A 16 7.27 -40.07 11.89
CA ILE A 16 5.97 -39.39 12.05
C ILE A 16 5.62 -39.20 13.52
N ILE A 17 5.88 -40.21 14.37
CA ILE A 17 5.67 -40.10 15.81
C ILE A 17 6.62 -39.06 16.41
N LEU A 18 7.89 -39.07 16.01
CA LEU A 18 8.88 -38.09 16.46
C LEU A 18 8.50 -36.66 16.06
N LEU A 19 8.00 -36.48 14.82
CA LEU A 19 7.54 -35.18 14.32
C LEU A 19 6.30 -34.70 15.08
N ASN A 20 5.33 -35.58 15.37
CA ASN A 20 4.16 -35.23 16.17
C ASN A 20 4.52 -34.91 17.63
N ILE A 21 5.48 -35.63 18.22
CA ILE A 21 6.00 -35.32 19.56
C ILE A 21 6.73 -33.98 19.55
N LEU A 22 7.54 -33.70 18.54
CA LEU A 22 8.21 -32.39 18.38
C LEU A 22 7.21 -31.25 18.20
N LEU A 23 6.16 -31.44 17.38
CA LEU A 23 5.09 -30.46 17.22
C LEU A 23 4.31 -30.26 18.53
N PHE A 24 4.04 -31.33 19.27
CA PHE A 24 3.36 -31.26 20.57
C PHE A 24 4.22 -30.60 21.65
N ILE A 25 5.54 -30.86 21.67
CA ILE A 25 6.49 -30.17 22.55
C ILE A 25 6.58 -28.69 22.17
N PHE A 26 6.59 -28.36 20.88
CA PHE A 26 6.61 -26.98 20.40
C PHE A 26 5.32 -26.23 20.76
N ASP A 27 4.15 -26.85 20.59
CA ASP A 27 2.86 -26.32 21.05
C ASP A 27 2.81 -26.20 22.58
N PHE A 28 3.37 -27.16 23.31
CA PHE A 28 3.44 -27.14 24.78
C PHE A 28 4.39 -26.05 25.29
N GLN A 29 5.50 -25.81 24.59
CA GLN A 29 6.50 -24.81 24.94
C GLN A 29 5.99 -23.40 24.59
N LEU A 30 5.28 -23.24 23.46
CA LEU A 30 4.47 -22.06 23.18
C LEU A 30 3.44 -21.84 24.29
N THR A 31 2.63 -22.83 24.66
CA THR A 31 1.64 -22.66 25.74
C THR A 31 2.27 -22.38 27.10
N LYS A 32 3.50 -22.83 27.36
CA LYS A 32 4.23 -22.53 28.61
C LYS A 32 4.84 -21.13 28.60
N GLU A 33 5.36 -20.65 27.46
CA GLU A 33 5.73 -19.25 27.25
C GLU A 33 4.50 -18.33 27.32
N PHE A 34 3.35 -18.75 26.80
CA PHE A 34 2.06 -18.06 26.91
C PHE A 34 1.54 -18.03 28.36
N LYS A 35 1.65 -19.13 29.13
CA LYS A 35 1.28 -19.15 30.56
C LYS A 35 2.22 -18.31 31.43
N ASN A 36 3.53 -18.32 31.15
CA ASN A 36 4.47 -17.42 31.80
C ASN A 36 4.26 -15.94 31.39
N TYR A 37 3.56 -15.68 30.28
CA TYR A 37 3.11 -14.34 29.89
C TYR A 37 1.83 -13.91 30.63
N GLU A 38 0.90 -14.84 30.92
CA GLU A 38 -0.30 -14.58 31.74
C GLU A 38 0.06 -14.15 33.18
N GLU A 39 1.17 -14.62 33.76
CA GLU A 39 1.62 -14.17 35.10
C GLU A 39 2.32 -12.79 35.11
N LYS A 40 2.58 -12.17 33.95
CA LYS A 40 3.07 -10.78 33.84
C LYS A 40 1.95 -9.75 33.62
N GLU A 41 0.72 -10.07 33.99
CA GLU A 41 -0.37 -9.08 34.10
C GLU A 41 -0.14 -8.11 35.27
N LYS A 42 0.64 -7.06 35.02
CA LYS A 42 0.52 -5.75 35.69
C LYS A 42 1.23 -4.62 34.92
N ILE A 43 1.15 -4.62 33.59
CA ILE A 43 1.50 -3.43 32.81
C ILE A 43 0.26 -2.55 32.74
N ASN A 44 0.28 -1.44 33.45
CA ASN A 44 -0.76 -0.42 33.45
C ASN A 44 -0.81 0.27 32.08
N CYS A 45 -1.45 -0.35 31.09
CA CYS A 45 -1.54 0.18 29.73
C CYS A 45 -2.68 1.22 29.63
N SER A 46 -2.30 2.49 29.44
CA SER A 46 -3.22 3.62 29.33
C SER A 46 -4.12 3.51 28.10
N LEU A 47 -3.60 2.98 26.99
CA LEU A 47 -4.33 2.84 25.73
C LEU A 47 -5.48 1.82 25.79
N LEU A 48 -5.43 0.82 26.67
CA LEU A 48 -6.54 -0.12 26.87
C LEU A 48 -7.81 0.54 27.43
N LYS A 49 -7.66 1.68 28.12
CA LYS A 49 -8.78 2.47 28.65
C LYS A 49 -9.43 3.38 27.59
N ASN A 50 -8.87 3.44 26.38
CA ASN A 50 -9.41 4.26 25.30
C ASN A 50 -10.73 3.67 24.77
N ASN A 51 -11.72 4.53 24.51
CA ASN A 51 -13.02 4.14 23.93
C ASN A 51 -12.89 3.34 22.62
N LEU A 52 -11.88 3.61 21.79
CA LEU A 52 -11.63 2.87 20.56
C LEU A 52 -11.18 1.43 20.86
N ALA A 53 -10.27 1.25 21.81
CA ALA A 53 -9.79 -0.07 22.23
C ALA A 53 -10.92 -0.89 22.86
N ILE A 54 -11.69 -0.28 23.77
CA ILE A 54 -12.86 -0.90 24.41
C ILE A 54 -13.88 -1.34 23.35
N SER A 55 -14.19 -0.46 22.39
CA SER A 55 -15.14 -0.75 21.30
C SER A 55 -14.63 -1.84 20.36
N ALA A 56 -13.33 -1.90 20.07
CA ALA A 56 -12.75 -2.99 19.28
C ALA A 56 -12.84 -4.32 20.04
N LEU A 57 -12.33 -4.35 21.28
CA LEU A 57 -12.28 -5.56 22.11
C LEU A 57 -13.66 -6.17 22.39
N SER A 58 -14.72 -5.36 22.48
CA SER A 58 -16.09 -5.86 22.67
C SER A 58 -16.69 -6.54 21.44
N ARG A 59 -16.19 -6.23 20.24
CA ARG A 59 -16.68 -6.77 18.96
C ARG A 59 -15.83 -7.93 18.41
N ILE A 60 -14.63 -8.12 18.94
CA ILE A 60 -13.74 -9.24 18.58
C ILE A 60 -14.32 -10.56 19.08
N ASN A 61 -14.28 -11.59 18.26
CA ASN A 61 -14.95 -12.86 18.56
C ASN A 61 -14.05 -13.86 19.30
N THR A 62 -12.78 -13.93 18.95
CA THR A 62 -11.83 -14.94 19.45
C THR A 62 -10.95 -14.40 20.58
N ASN A 63 -10.64 -15.28 21.54
CA ASN A 63 -9.76 -14.94 22.66
C ASN A 63 -8.33 -14.63 22.19
N PHE A 64 -7.83 -15.39 21.21
CA PHE A 64 -6.54 -15.12 20.58
C PHE A 64 -6.45 -13.68 20.07
N CYS A 65 -7.46 -13.23 19.34
CA CYS A 65 -7.45 -11.88 18.77
C CYS A 65 -7.55 -10.79 19.84
N LYS A 66 -8.34 -11.00 20.90
CA LYS A 66 -8.40 -10.10 22.05
C LYS A 66 -7.03 -9.98 22.73
N GLN A 67 -6.36 -11.10 22.99
CA GLN A 67 -5.03 -11.11 23.59
C GLN A 67 -3.98 -10.45 22.69
N PHE A 68 -4.00 -10.76 21.39
CA PHE A 68 -3.11 -10.13 20.39
C PHE A 68 -3.26 -8.60 20.38
N ILE A 69 -4.49 -8.09 20.27
CA ILE A 69 -4.73 -6.63 20.26
C ILE A 69 -4.34 -6.00 21.59
N LYS A 70 -4.65 -6.66 22.73
CA LYS A 70 -4.23 -6.16 24.05
C LYS A 70 -2.71 -6.05 24.14
N SER A 71 -1.97 -7.09 23.74
CA SER A 71 -0.50 -7.09 23.74
C SER A 71 0.04 -5.98 22.85
N LYS A 72 -0.46 -5.86 21.62
CA LYS A 72 -0.01 -4.82 20.69
C LYS A 72 -0.30 -3.41 21.17
N LEU A 73 -1.46 -3.16 21.79
CA LEU A 73 -1.74 -1.87 22.41
C LEU A 73 -0.81 -1.56 23.58
N CYS A 74 -0.39 -2.58 24.34
CA CYS A 74 0.58 -2.41 25.42
C CYS A 74 1.99 -2.13 24.89
N GLU A 75 2.38 -2.76 23.77
CA GLU A 75 3.65 -2.49 23.07
C GLU A 75 3.69 -1.09 22.46
N ILE A 76 2.55 -0.58 22.00
CA ILE A 76 2.41 0.77 21.42
C ILE A 76 2.40 1.87 22.52
N ASN A 77 2.39 1.53 23.82
CA ASN A 77 2.24 2.48 24.93
C ASN A 77 3.25 3.65 24.89
N ASP A 78 2.72 4.84 25.14
CA ASP A 78 3.34 6.17 25.27
C ASP A 78 4.17 6.68 24.07
N TYR A 79 4.89 5.82 23.35
CA TYR A 79 5.66 6.18 22.17
C TYR A 79 5.62 5.04 21.14
N TRP A 80 5.51 5.41 19.86
CA TRP A 80 5.85 4.48 18.78
C TRP A 80 7.29 3.98 19.03
N PRO A 81 7.63 2.68 18.84
CA PRO A 81 8.95 2.12 19.21
C PRO A 81 10.15 2.76 18.51
N VAL A 82 9.90 3.73 17.64
CA VAL A 82 10.90 4.53 16.95
C VAL A 82 10.54 6.00 17.17
N GLU A 83 11.30 6.69 18.02
CA GLU A 83 11.09 8.12 18.30
C GLU A 83 11.48 9.00 17.11
N LYS A 84 12.49 8.57 16.34
CA LYS A 84 13.06 9.33 15.22
C LYS A 84 13.39 8.41 14.05
N ILE A 85 12.97 8.80 12.86
CA ILE A 85 13.40 8.17 11.61
C ILE A 85 14.23 9.21 10.85
N GLU A 86 15.47 8.87 10.52
CA GLU A 86 16.32 9.77 9.77
C GLU A 86 15.79 9.89 8.33
N ASN A 87 15.44 11.12 7.95
CA ASN A 87 15.17 11.46 6.56
C ASN A 87 16.50 11.79 5.90
N ASN A 88 16.94 10.88 5.03
CA ASN A 88 18.26 10.92 4.42
C ASN A 88 18.25 11.57 3.04
N CYS A 89 17.13 12.16 2.62
CA CYS A 89 17.06 12.86 1.35
C CYS A 89 17.59 14.30 1.46
N ASP A 90 18.91 14.45 1.38
CA ASP A 90 19.64 15.72 1.46
C ASP A 90 19.17 16.77 0.44
N GLU A 91 18.64 16.30 -0.69
CA GLU A 91 18.14 17.17 -1.75
C GLU A 91 16.86 17.92 -1.34
N TYR A 92 16.01 17.29 -0.54
CA TYR A 92 14.69 17.83 -0.19
C TYR A 92 14.54 18.21 1.27
N PHE A 93 15.46 17.76 2.12
CA PHE A 93 15.42 18.01 3.56
C PHE A 93 16.77 18.52 4.05
N ASP A 94 16.76 19.61 4.82
CA ASP A 94 17.89 20.12 5.57
C ASP A 94 17.56 20.06 7.06
N LEU A 95 18.12 19.09 7.76
CA LEU A 95 17.95 18.96 9.20
C LEU A 95 18.40 20.24 9.93
N ARG A 96 19.42 20.95 9.41
CA ARG A 96 19.94 22.19 10.02
C ARG A 96 18.98 23.36 9.92
N GLN A 97 18.03 23.31 8.97
CA GLN A 97 17.02 24.36 8.80
C GLN A 97 15.72 24.04 9.54
N GLN A 98 15.54 22.81 10.02
CA GLN A 98 14.39 22.46 10.84
C GLN A 98 14.40 23.30 12.13
N ASN A 99 13.22 23.70 12.59
CA ASN A 99 13.06 24.53 13.78
C ASN A 99 13.68 25.94 13.70
N THR A 100 14.16 26.35 12.52
CA THR A 100 14.65 27.72 12.32
C THR A 100 13.47 28.69 12.36
N LYS A 101 13.45 29.56 13.37
CA LYS A 101 12.49 30.67 13.46
C LYS A 101 12.73 31.65 12.32
N ILE A 102 11.67 31.91 11.55
CA ILE A 102 11.70 32.95 10.51
C ILE A 102 11.37 34.30 11.14
N GLY A 103 10.25 34.41 11.86
CA GLY A 103 9.81 35.68 12.46
C GLY A 103 8.31 35.72 12.75
N CYS A 104 7.84 36.91 13.11
CA CYS A 104 6.43 37.21 13.39
C CYS A 104 5.76 37.87 12.18
N PHE A 105 4.54 37.42 11.83
CA PHE A 105 3.78 37.90 10.67
C PHE A 105 2.32 38.15 11.03
N TYR A 106 1.68 39.15 10.43
CA TYR A 106 0.22 39.24 10.47
C TYR A 106 -0.42 38.09 9.70
N LEU A 107 -1.45 37.47 10.29
CA LEU A 107 -2.26 36.45 9.63
C LEU A 107 -2.88 37.00 8.35
N SER A 108 -3.33 38.26 8.34
CA SER A 108 -3.93 38.90 7.16
C SER A 108 -3.01 38.85 5.93
N THR A 109 -1.70 38.94 6.13
CA THR A 109 -0.70 38.84 5.06
C THR A 109 -0.57 37.41 4.54
N ILE A 110 -0.45 36.42 5.43
CA ILE A 110 -0.11 35.04 5.04
C ILE A 110 -1.33 34.12 4.86
N ASN A 111 -2.55 34.58 5.17
CA ASN A 111 -3.77 33.79 5.09
C ASN A 111 -3.97 33.13 3.71
N LYS A 112 -3.65 33.85 2.63
CA LYS A 112 -3.76 33.33 1.25
C LYS A 112 -2.73 32.21 0.94
N LEU A 113 -1.64 32.13 1.71
CA LEU A 113 -0.58 31.14 1.53
C LEU A 113 -0.87 29.84 2.28
N ILE A 114 -1.67 29.91 3.35
CA ILE A 114 -2.03 28.78 4.21
C ILE A 114 -2.69 27.69 3.35
N LYS A 115 -2.12 26.49 3.40
CA LYS A 115 -2.65 25.32 2.68
C LYS A 115 -3.38 24.36 3.60
N ASN A 116 -3.00 24.32 4.87
CA ASN A 116 -3.68 23.54 5.88
C ASN A 116 -3.63 24.25 7.23
N SER A 117 -4.64 24.03 8.06
CA SER A 117 -4.65 24.44 9.45
C SER A 117 -5.10 23.27 10.33
N PHE A 118 -4.57 23.26 11.55
CA PHE A 118 -4.94 22.33 12.60
C PHE A 118 -5.27 23.11 13.87
N ASN A 119 -6.14 22.54 14.69
CA ASN A 119 -6.44 23.03 16.03
C ASN A 119 -5.98 21.98 17.04
N PHE A 120 -5.06 22.35 17.91
CA PHE A 120 -4.47 21.50 18.92
C PHE A 120 -4.67 22.13 20.30
N SER A 121 -5.86 21.91 20.87
CA SER A 121 -6.27 22.58 22.12
C SER A 121 -5.38 22.31 23.33
N LEU A 122 -4.66 21.18 23.34
CA LEU A 122 -3.82 20.75 24.48
C LEU A 122 -2.33 20.58 24.15
N GLN A 123 -1.97 20.50 22.86
CA GLN A 123 -0.64 20.03 22.43
C GLN A 123 0.10 21.02 21.54
N ASN A 124 -0.51 22.16 21.18
CA ASN A 124 0.13 23.10 20.27
C ASN A 124 1.43 23.65 20.89
N SER A 125 2.49 23.59 20.11
CA SER A 125 3.79 24.22 20.36
C SER A 125 4.49 24.42 19.00
N PRO A 126 5.49 25.32 18.90
CA PRO A 126 6.36 25.41 17.74
C PRO A 126 6.84 24.04 17.24
N GLU A 127 7.47 23.25 18.11
CA GLU A 127 8.02 21.94 17.76
C GLU A 127 6.95 20.99 17.21
N PHE A 128 5.81 20.88 17.90
CA PHE A 128 4.72 20.00 17.47
C PHE A 128 4.12 20.45 16.13
N CYS A 129 3.90 21.75 15.96
CA CYS A 129 3.38 22.30 14.71
C CYS A 129 4.35 22.08 13.54
N ILE A 130 5.65 22.27 13.78
CA ILE A 130 6.70 22.02 12.79
C ILE A 130 6.71 20.56 12.37
N GLN A 131 6.66 19.63 13.32
CA GLN A 131 6.61 18.20 13.02
C GLN A 131 5.34 17.84 12.23
N LYS A 132 4.17 18.39 12.58
CA LYS A 132 2.92 18.15 11.83
C LYS A 132 2.96 18.67 10.39
N CYS A 133 3.52 19.85 10.19
CA CYS A 133 3.69 20.40 8.84
C CYS A 133 4.75 19.62 8.04
N LEU A 134 5.84 19.17 8.69
CA LEU A 134 6.88 18.32 8.08
C LEU A 134 6.32 16.96 7.65
N ASN A 135 5.62 16.26 8.54
CA ASN A 135 4.93 14.99 8.26
C ASN A 135 4.03 15.13 7.02
N SER A 136 3.41 16.30 6.85
CA SER A 136 2.51 16.61 5.74
C SER A 136 3.19 17.27 4.53
N GLY A 137 4.53 17.32 4.50
CA GLY A 137 5.30 17.80 3.34
C GLY A 137 5.27 19.31 3.09
N PHE A 138 5.02 20.14 4.11
CA PHE A 138 5.05 21.61 4.00
C PHE A 138 6.38 22.19 4.45
N SER A 139 6.88 23.21 3.73
CA SER A 139 8.17 23.87 4.03
C SER A 139 8.17 24.77 5.26
N PHE A 140 6.99 25.23 5.66
CA PHE A 140 6.85 26.15 6.78
C PHE A 140 5.68 25.77 7.67
N ALA A 141 5.85 26.11 8.96
CA ALA A 141 4.87 25.96 10.01
C ALA A 141 4.67 27.32 10.71
N GLY A 142 3.44 27.63 11.07
CA GLY A 142 3.10 28.83 11.83
C GLY A 142 2.24 28.49 13.03
N VAL A 143 2.60 28.97 14.22
CA VAL A 143 1.76 28.87 15.42
C VAL A 143 1.04 30.19 15.67
N GLY A 144 -0.24 30.12 16.01
CA GLY A 144 -1.09 31.29 16.22
C GLY A 144 -2.26 31.02 17.16
N PHE A 145 -2.81 32.10 17.73
CA PHE A 145 -4.00 32.06 18.59
C PHE A 145 -3.93 31.03 19.72
N GLY A 146 -2.72 30.72 20.22
CA GLY A 146 -2.48 29.71 21.24
C GLY A 146 -2.59 28.27 20.72
N VAL A 147 -3.70 27.91 20.07
CA VAL A 147 -4.05 26.52 19.74
C VAL A 147 -3.97 26.18 18.25
N ASN A 148 -3.72 27.15 17.37
CA ASN A 148 -3.72 26.93 15.94
C ASN A 148 -2.31 26.67 15.40
N CYS A 149 -2.23 25.69 14.50
CA CYS A 149 -1.06 25.39 13.70
C CYS A 149 -1.40 25.54 12.22
N TYR A 150 -0.55 26.22 11.46
CA TYR A 150 -0.76 26.56 10.05
C TYR A 150 0.41 26.06 9.21
N CYS A 151 0.13 25.39 8.09
CA CYS A 151 1.15 24.87 7.18
C CYS A 151 1.06 25.50 5.80
N PHE A 152 2.21 25.86 5.24
CA PHE A 152 2.33 26.51 3.94
C PHE A 152 3.69 26.18 3.27
N ASN A 153 3.79 26.44 1.97
CA ASN A 153 4.95 26.05 1.16
C ASN A 153 5.89 27.22 0.83
N TYR A 154 5.39 28.45 0.93
CA TYR A 154 6.11 29.65 0.48
C TYR A 154 5.82 30.79 1.44
N LEU A 155 6.75 31.74 1.50
CA LEU A 155 6.60 33.01 2.18
C LEU A 155 6.60 34.15 1.15
N ILE A 156 5.89 35.23 1.45
CA ILE A 156 6.01 36.49 0.71
C ILE A 156 7.33 37.15 1.13
N ASP A 157 7.91 37.96 0.24
CA ASP A 157 9.27 38.53 0.34
C ASP A 157 9.64 39.10 1.71
N LYS A 158 10.93 38.93 2.06
CA LYS A 158 11.44 39.02 3.44
C LYS A 158 11.43 40.41 4.09
N ASN A 159 11.12 41.50 3.39
CA ASN A 159 11.35 42.83 3.94
C ASN A 159 10.07 43.65 4.21
N GLU A 160 8.91 43.24 3.70
CA GLU A 160 7.70 44.10 3.76
C GLU A 160 6.65 43.66 4.79
N ASN A 161 6.82 42.50 5.45
CA ASN A 161 5.73 41.89 6.24
C ASN A 161 6.12 41.37 7.63
N PHE A 162 7.37 41.61 8.05
CA PHE A 162 7.79 41.32 9.41
C PHE A 162 7.16 42.34 10.35
N VAL A 163 6.63 41.84 11.46
CA VAL A 163 6.12 42.70 12.54
C VAL A 163 6.95 42.51 13.78
N ASN A 164 6.80 43.45 14.73
CA ASN A 164 7.47 43.36 16.01
C ASN A 164 7.15 42.01 16.67
N GLU A 165 8.20 41.28 17.05
CA GLU A 165 8.12 39.95 17.63
C GLU A 165 7.27 39.89 18.90
N ASN A 166 7.22 40.98 19.67
CA ASN A 166 6.38 41.09 20.87
C ASN A 166 4.89 40.88 20.57
N LEU A 167 4.43 41.22 19.36
CA LEU A 167 3.04 41.00 18.94
C LEU A 167 2.70 39.52 18.80
N CYS A 168 3.71 38.66 18.67
CA CYS A 168 3.56 37.22 18.62
C CYS A 168 3.78 36.52 19.96
N ASN A 169 4.28 37.23 20.97
CA ASN A 169 4.58 36.69 22.29
C ASN A 169 3.44 36.94 23.29
N LEU A 170 2.19 36.89 22.81
CA LEU A 170 1.01 37.22 23.62
C LEU A 170 0.29 35.98 24.15
N ASN A 171 0.28 34.88 23.40
CA ASN A 171 -0.36 33.63 23.83
C ASN A 171 0.69 32.58 24.16
N VAL A 172 0.60 32.02 25.37
CA VAL A 172 1.41 30.86 25.78
C VAL A 172 0.91 29.60 25.05
N CYS A 173 1.84 28.75 24.63
CA CYS A 173 1.52 27.48 24.00
C CYS A 173 0.94 26.47 25.00
N PRO A 174 -0.22 25.83 24.71
CA PRO A 174 -0.81 24.83 25.60
C PRO A 174 0.06 23.56 25.74
N GLY A 175 0.87 23.23 24.72
CA GLY A 175 1.77 22.08 24.76
C GLY A 175 3.11 22.36 25.45
N LYS A 176 3.45 23.63 25.73
CA LYS A 176 4.72 24.02 26.34
C LYS A 176 4.64 25.42 26.94
N GLU A 177 4.53 25.49 28.26
CA GLU A 177 4.24 26.73 28.99
C GLU A 177 5.31 27.84 28.85
N ASN A 178 6.53 27.48 28.43
CA ASN A 178 7.64 28.42 28.22
C ASN A 178 7.79 28.90 26.77
N GLU A 179 6.86 28.56 25.88
CA GLU A 179 6.89 28.97 24.48
C GLU A 179 5.64 29.77 24.10
N PHE A 180 5.76 30.60 23.06
CA PHE A 180 4.66 31.41 22.55
C PHE A 180 4.07 30.84 21.26
N CYS A 181 2.74 30.91 21.16
CA CYS A 181 1.95 30.40 20.05
C CYS A 181 1.19 31.55 19.37
N GLY A 182 1.93 32.62 19.05
CA GLY A 182 1.43 33.80 18.36
C GLY A 182 0.63 34.76 19.25
N GLY A 183 0.04 35.78 18.63
CA GLY A 183 -0.76 36.79 19.32
C GLY A 183 -2.04 37.14 18.57
N ASN A 184 -2.60 38.32 18.85
CA ASN A 184 -3.85 38.73 18.23
C ASN A 184 -3.63 39.03 16.73
N GLY A 185 -4.09 38.13 15.87
CA GLY A 185 -3.94 38.28 14.41
C GLY A 185 -2.51 38.08 13.91
N THR A 186 -1.61 37.50 14.71
CA THR A 186 -0.19 37.31 14.37
C THR A 186 0.25 35.85 14.54
N LEU A 187 1.21 35.42 13.70
CA LEU A 187 1.74 34.06 13.65
C LEU A 187 3.27 34.06 13.82
N LEU A 188 3.79 33.17 14.67
CA LEU A 188 5.23 32.86 14.67
C LEU A 188 5.50 31.77 13.65
N VAL A 189 6.38 32.06 12.70
CA VAL A 189 6.67 31.18 11.57
C VAL A 189 8.06 30.54 11.71
N TYR A 190 8.12 29.27 11.38
CA TYR A 190 9.31 28.41 11.44
C TYR A 190 9.48 27.62 10.15
N LYS A 191 10.72 27.28 9.83
CA LYS A 191 11.05 26.31 8.78
C LYS A 191 10.88 24.88 9.30
N THR A 192 10.37 24.01 8.44
CA THR A 192 10.25 22.57 8.74
C THR A 192 11.49 21.77 8.36
N GLY A 193 12.44 22.38 7.66
CA GLY A 193 13.60 21.71 7.07
C GLY A 193 13.39 21.27 5.62
N ILE A 194 12.16 21.31 5.07
CA ILE A 194 11.96 21.03 3.63
C ILE A 194 12.48 22.22 2.80
N LYS A 195 13.38 21.95 1.86
CA LYS A 195 14.09 22.99 1.09
C LYS A 195 13.20 23.67 0.05
N ASP A 196 12.47 22.92 -0.77
CA ASP A 196 11.50 23.46 -1.75
C ASP A 196 10.52 22.38 -2.24
N LYS A 197 9.37 22.79 -2.79
CA LYS A 197 8.35 21.87 -3.29
C LYS A 197 8.78 21.22 -4.61
N GLN A 198 8.84 19.89 -4.60
CA GLN A 198 9.20 19.02 -5.73
C GLN A 198 8.58 19.45 -7.06
N THR A 199 9.42 19.60 -8.10
CA THR A 199 8.98 19.46 -9.48
C THR A 199 8.64 17.99 -9.72
N LYS A 200 7.35 17.70 -9.87
CA LYS A 200 6.88 16.34 -10.16
C LYS A 200 7.41 15.89 -11.51
N ILE A 201 8.33 14.92 -11.52
CA ILE A 201 8.85 14.33 -12.75
C ILE A 201 7.76 13.41 -13.31
N LEU A 202 7.29 13.70 -14.52
CA LEU A 202 6.32 12.86 -15.22
C LEU A 202 7.03 12.08 -16.34
N PRO A 203 6.72 10.79 -16.54
CA PRO A 203 7.28 10.01 -17.62
C PRO A 203 6.60 10.41 -18.93
N LYS A 204 7.39 10.59 -20.00
CA LYS A 204 6.87 10.79 -21.35
C LYS A 204 6.60 9.43 -21.99
N PHE A 205 5.54 9.34 -22.79
CA PHE A 205 5.25 8.15 -23.59
C PHE A 205 6.36 7.93 -24.63
N ILE A 206 6.81 6.69 -24.76
CA ILE A 206 7.86 6.29 -25.71
C ILE A 206 7.21 5.49 -26.85
N PRO A 207 7.16 6.03 -28.08
CA PRO A 207 6.59 5.33 -29.22
C PRO A 207 7.32 4.02 -29.54
N TYR A 208 6.55 3.01 -29.94
CA TYR A 208 7.06 1.73 -30.43
C TYR A 208 6.86 1.62 -31.95
N ASN A 209 7.95 1.41 -32.69
CA ASN A 209 7.96 1.43 -34.16
C ASN A 209 7.80 0.03 -34.79
N GLY A 210 7.28 -0.96 -34.05
CA GLY A 210 7.07 -2.32 -34.56
C GLY A 210 8.33 -3.17 -34.74
N LYS A 211 9.52 -2.63 -34.47
CA LYS A 211 10.78 -3.37 -34.48
C LYS A 211 11.07 -3.93 -33.08
N SER A 212 11.49 -5.20 -33.00
CA SER A 212 11.95 -5.84 -31.76
C SER A 212 12.83 -4.89 -30.97
N SER A 213 12.46 -4.62 -29.71
CA SER A 213 13.34 -3.89 -28.79
C SER A 213 14.64 -4.68 -28.61
N SER A 214 15.62 -4.06 -27.95
CA SER A 214 16.87 -4.71 -27.58
C SER A 214 16.71 -5.91 -26.61
N ASN A 215 15.47 -6.32 -26.28
CA ASN A 215 15.12 -7.55 -25.58
C ASN A 215 15.79 -7.72 -24.20
N LYS A 216 16.14 -6.63 -23.50
CA LYS A 216 16.83 -6.73 -22.21
C LYS A 216 15.89 -6.74 -21.00
N ILE A 217 14.80 -5.97 -21.02
CA ILE A 217 14.01 -5.74 -19.78
C ILE A 217 13.20 -6.97 -19.33
N LYS A 218 13.39 -7.43 -18.09
CA LYS A 218 12.65 -8.53 -17.47
C LYS A 218 11.67 -7.98 -16.43
N ILE A 219 10.39 -8.33 -16.56
CA ILE A 219 9.32 -7.86 -15.68
C ILE A 219 8.87 -9.00 -14.77
N LEU A 220 8.70 -8.74 -13.48
CA LEU A 220 8.00 -9.59 -12.54
C LEU A 220 6.56 -9.08 -12.37
N PHE A 221 5.61 -9.78 -12.97
CA PHE A 221 4.18 -9.55 -12.75
C PHE A 221 3.73 -10.25 -11.47
N LEU A 222 3.33 -9.47 -10.47
CA LEU A 222 2.67 -9.97 -9.26
C LEU A 222 1.15 -9.93 -9.45
N LEU A 223 0.55 -11.09 -9.73
CA LEU A 223 -0.90 -11.25 -9.82
C LEU A 223 -1.48 -11.51 -8.43
N GLN A 224 -2.28 -10.58 -7.90
CA GLN A 224 -2.89 -10.62 -6.57
C GLN A 224 -4.39 -10.85 -6.72
N LEU A 225 -4.84 -12.08 -6.46
CA LEU A 225 -6.15 -12.55 -6.89
C LEU A 225 -7.08 -12.86 -5.71
N ASN A 226 -8.31 -12.36 -5.74
CA ASN A 226 -9.30 -12.62 -4.67
C ASN A 226 -10.73 -12.97 -5.20
N GLY A 227 -10.86 -13.18 -6.51
CA GLY A 227 -12.14 -13.50 -7.15
C GLY A 227 -12.35 -14.99 -7.39
N ARG A 228 -13.19 -15.28 -8.39
CA ARG A 228 -13.42 -16.64 -8.95
C ARG A 228 -13.25 -16.70 -10.46
N ASP A 229 -12.94 -15.57 -11.10
CA ASP A 229 -12.91 -15.44 -12.57
C ASP A 229 -11.54 -15.85 -13.14
N TYR A 230 -11.25 -17.15 -13.08
CA TYR A 230 -10.01 -17.70 -13.64
C TYR A 230 -9.93 -17.55 -15.17
N LEU A 231 -11.07 -17.44 -15.87
CA LEU A 231 -11.12 -17.23 -17.32
C LEU A 231 -10.64 -15.83 -17.69
N GLN A 232 -11.04 -14.80 -16.93
CA GLN A 232 -10.49 -13.46 -17.08
C GLN A 232 -8.96 -13.43 -16.85
N ILE A 233 -8.45 -14.24 -15.92
CA ILE A 233 -7.00 -14.36 -15.71
C ILE A 233 -6.32 -15.05 -16.91
N ARG A 234 -6.90 -16.12 -17.47
CA ARG A 234 -6.40 -16.73 -18.71
C ARG A 234 -6.37 -15.72 -19.85
N ARG A 235 -7.39 -14.88 -19.95
CA ARG A 235 -7.47 -13.80 -20.94
C ARG A 235 -6.37 -12.75 -20.73
N LEU A 236 -6.16 -12.32 -19.49
CA LEU A 236 -5.06 -11.42 -19.12
C LEU A 236 -3.71 -12.00 -19.55
N LEU A 237 -3.43 -13.26 -19.18
CA LEU A 237 -2.20 -13.97 -19.56
C LEU A 237 -2.04 -14.05 -21.08
N GLY A 238 -3.11 -14.27 -21.84
CA GLY A 238 -3.06 -14.24 -23.30
C GLY A 238 -2.53 -12.93 -23.89
N MET A 239 -2.62 -11.82 -23.16
CA MET A 239 -2.12 -10.51 -23.60
C MET A 239 -0.74 -10.16 -23.04
N ILE A 240 -0.45 -10.53 -21.79
CA ILE A 240 0.79 -10.12 -21.10
C ILE A 240 1.86 -11.21 -21.01
N TYR A 241 1.55 -12.46 -21.38
CA TYR A 241 2.50 -13.57 -21.24
C TYR A 241 3.65 -13.50 -22.25
N SER A 242 4.86 -13.71 -21.75
CA SER A 242 6.12 -13.86 -22.47
C SER A 242 7.06 -14.73 -21.63
N GLN A 243 7.83 -15.63 -22.24
CA GLN A 243 8.78 -16.52 -21.55
C GLN A 243 9.92 -15.75 -20.86
N LYS A 244 10.17 -14.50 -21.28
CA LYS A 244 11.20 -13.61 -20.75
C LYS A 244 10.87 -13.03 -19.38
N HIS A 245 9.57 -12.93 -19.05
CA HIS A 245 9.07 -12.31 -17.84
C HIS A 245 8.70 -13.36 -16.80
N PHE A 246 8.46 -12.93 -15.57
CA PHE A 246 8.08 -13.79 -14.45
C PHE A 246 6.66 -13.45 -13.99
N TYR A 247 5.88 -14.45 -13.62
CA TYR A 247 4.49 -14.30 -13.20
C TYR A 247 4.31 -14.97 -11.85
N PHE A 248 4.33 -14.18 -10.78
CA PHE A 248 4.09 -14.66 -9.43
C PHE A 248 2.63 -14.46 -9.09
N VAL A 249 1.95 -15.56 -8.77
CA VAL A 249 0.50 -15.58 -8.59
C VAL A 249 0.17 -15.87 -7.15
N HIS A 250 -0.29 -14.84 -6.46
CA HIS A 250 -0.93 -14.98 -5.16
C HIS A 250 -2.43 -15.10 -5.35
N VAL A 251 -3.01 -16.10 -4.69
CA VAL A 251 -4.45 -16.22 -4.52
C VAL A 251 -4.74 -16.09 -3.04
N ASP A 252 -5.68 -15.22 -2.70
CA ASP A 252 -6.14 -15.00 -1.33
C ASP A 252 -6.45 -16.33 -0.64
N SER A 253 -6.02 -16.48 0.61
CA SER A 253 -6.17 -17.75 1.34
C SER A 253 -7.63 -18.19 1.52
N ARG A 254 -8.59 -17.27 1.35
CA ARG A 254 -10.03 -17.55 1.38
C ARG A 254 -10.57 -18.13 0.07
N GLN A 255 -9.84 -18.04 -1.04
CA GLN A 255 -10.30 -18.41 -2.37
C GLN A 255 -9.73 -19.75 -2.84
N GLN A 256 -10.22 -20.86 -2.24
CA GLN A 256 -9.70 -22.19 -2.53
C GLN A 256 -9.97 -22.66 -3.97
N PHE A 257 -11.15 -22.33 -4.52
CA PHE A 257 -11.49 -22.64 -5.91
C PHE A 257 -10.49 -22.01 -6.87
N LEU A 258 -10.30 -20.69 -6.79
CA LEU A 258 -9.39 -19.98 -7.68
C LEU A 258 -7.94 -20.45 -7.52
N TYR A 259 -7.52 -20.78 -6.29
CA TYR A 259 -6.19 -21.32 -6.04
C TYR A 259 -5.97 -22.64 -6.79
N SER A 260 -6.96 -23.53 -6.74
CA SER A 260 -6.92 -24.82 -7.43
C SER A 260 -6.86 -24.64 -8.95
N GLU A 261 -7.61 -23.68 -9.50
CA GLU A 261 -7.55 -23.35 -10.94
C GLU A 261 -6.19 -22.76 -11.34
N MET A 262 -5.59 -21.87 -10.54
CA MET A 262 -4.26 -21.33 -10.83
C MET A 262 -3.18 -22.42 -10.80
N LEU A 263 -3.30 -23.42 -9.92
CA LEU A 263 -2.38 -24.57 -9.91
C LEU A 263 -2.52 -25.44 -11.17
N LYS A 264 -3.74 -25.64 -11.68
CA LYS A 264 -3.95 -26.32 -12.96
C LYS A 264 -3.29 -25.55 -14.10
N ILE A 265 -3.47 -24.22 -14.14
CA ILE A 265 -2.82 -23.36 -15.15
C ILE A 265 -1.30 -23.46 -15.04
N GLN A 266 -0.71 -23.40 -13.83
CA GLN A 266 0.73 -23.59 -13.65
C GLN A 266 1.20 -24.93 -14.24
N LYS A 267 0.49 -26.03 -13.94
CA LYS A 267 0.82 -27.35 -14.49
C LYS A 267 0.74 -27.39 -16.02
N GLU A 268 -0.22 -26.69 -16.63
CA GLU A 268 -0.31 -26.56 -18.09
C GLU A 268 0.92 -25.85 -18.69
N PHE A 269 1.45 -24.82 -18.02
CA PHE A 269 2.69 -24.15 -18.42
C PHE A 269 3.90 -25.09 -18.28
N GLU A 270 4.01 -25.80 -17.14
CA GLU A 270 5.09 -26.73 -16.86
C GLU A 270 5.13 -27.90 -17.88
N ILE A 271 3.99 -28.46 -18.25
CA ILE A 271 3.88 -29.51 -19.29
C ILE A 271 4.41 -29.02 -20.64
N LYS A 272 4.27 -27.72 -20.93
CA LYS A 272 4.79 -27.09 -22.15
C LYS A 272 6.25 -26.63 -22.03
N GLY A 273 6.91 -26.93 -20.91
CA GLY A 273 8.31 -26.55 -20.64
C GLY A 273 8.49 -25.10 -20.15
N PHE A 274 7.42 -24.44 -19.70
CA PHE A 274 7.49 -23.07 -19.20
C PHE A 274 7.38 -23.03 -17.67
N PHE A 275 8.41 -22.49 -17.00
CA PHE A 275 8.52 -22.48 -15.53
C PHE A 275 8.44 -21.08 -14.91
N ASN A 276 8.24 -20.06 -15.73
CA ASN A 276 8.19 -18.65 -15.32
C ASN A 276 6.81 -18.21 -14.79
N PHE A 277 5.83 -19.11 -14.71
CA PHE A 277 4.54 -18.90 -14.06
C PHE A 277 4.47 -19.70 -12.75
N LYS A 278 4.45 -19.01 -11.61
CA LYS A 278 4.58 -19.62 -10.28
C LYS A 278 3.47 -19.16 -9.34
N VAL A 279 2.65 -20.10 -8.89
CA VAL A 279 1.63 -19.90 -7.87
C VAL A 279 2.27 -20.00 -6.48
N LEU A 280 2.09 -18.97 -5.66
CA LEU A 280 2.66 -18.92 -4.33
C LEU A 280 1.99 -19.94 -3.40
N ARG A 281 2.81 -20.64 -2.61
CA ARG A 281 2.34 -21.61 -1.61
C ARG A 281 1.91 -20.93 -0.31
N LYS A 282 2.69 -19.94 0.14
CA LYS A 282 2.29 -19.05 1.24
C LYS A 282 1.19 -18.12 0.74
N ARG A 283 0.00 -18.23 1.33
CA ARG A 283 -1.16 -17.41 1.01
C ARG A 283 -1.53 -16.51 2.18
N PHE A 284 -1.97 -15.32 1.84
CA PHE A 284 -2.35 -14.26 2.78
C PHE A 284 -3.85 -13.99 2.63
N ALA A 285 -4.53 -13.68 3.72
CA ALA A 285 -5.93 -13.25 3.68
C ALA A 285 -5.97 -11.74 3.40
N THR A 286 -5.68 -11.34 2.16
CA THR A 286 -5.59 -9.94 1.71
C THR A 286 -6.96 -9.25 1.72
N ILE A 287 -7.40 -8.85 2.92
CA ILE A 287 -8.64 -8.11 3.12
C ILE A 287 -8.50 -6.67 2.62
N TRP A 288 -9.63 -6.02 2.32
CA TRP A 288 -9.61 -4.62 1.94
C TRP A 288 -9.03 -3.76 3.08
N GLY A 289 -8.00 -2.98 2.77
CA GLY A 289 -7.31 -2.13 3.74
C GLY A 289 -6.32 -2.84 4.67
N GLY A 290 -6.18 -4.17 4.56
CA GLY A 290 -5.32 -4.98 5.42
C GLY A 290 -3.82 -4.69 5.26
N THR A 291 -3.06 -4.94 6.32
CA THR A 291 -1.60 -4.94 6.32
C THR A 291 -1.02 -6.11 5.55
N SER A 292 -1.78 -7.21 5.48
CA SER A 292 -1.43 -8.42 4.73
C SER A 292 -1.14 -8.17 3.24
N LEU A 293 -1.66 -7.10 2.64
CA LEU A 293 -1.35 -6.72 1.26
C LEU A 293 0.09 -6.19 1.10
N LEU A 294 0.57 -5.37 2.04
CA LEU A 294 1.97 -4.92 2.04
C LEU A 294 2.90 -6.09 2.35
N GLU A 295 2.53 -6.94 3.32
CA GLU A 295 3.30 -8.15 3.66
C GLU A 295 3.46 -9.08 2.46
N LEU A 296 2.40 -9.29 1.67
CA LEU A 296 2.47 -10.04 0.42
C LEU A 296 3.49 -9.43 -0.55
N PHE A 297 3.42 -8.12 -0.77
CA PHE A 297 4.29 -7.44 -1.73
C PHE A 297 5.77 -7.58 -1.32
N LEU A 298 6.07 -7.33 -0.04
CA LEU A 298 7.42 -7.47 0.53
C LEU A 298 7.90 -8.93 0.52
N PHE A 299 7.01 -9.89 0.81
CA PHE A 299 7.32 -11.32 0.72
C PHE A 299 7.73 -11.72 -0.69
N VAL A 300 7.03 -11.25 -1.72
CA VAL A 300 7.36 -11.55 -3.12
C VAL A 300 8.69 -10.93 -3.54
N ILE A 301 8.98 -9.70 -3.11
CA ILE A 301 10.31 -9.09 -3.31
C ILE A 301 11.38 -9.97 -2.67
N ASN A 302 11.24 -10.28 -1.38
CA ASN A 302 12.23 -11.05 -0.65
C ASN A 302 12.47 -12.43 -1.28
N GLN A 303 11.39 -13.16 -1.53
CA GLN A 303 11.45 -14.49 -2.14
C GLN A 303 12.04 -14.46 -3.54
N SER A 304 11.64 -13.52 -4.39
CA SER A 304 12.14 -13.47 -5.77
C SER A 304 13.62 -13.05 -5.85
N ILE A 305 14.08 -12.16 -4.97
CA ILE A 305 15.46 -11.64 -4.99
C ILE A 305 16.43 -12.56 -4.23
N PHE A 306 16.08 -12.99 -3.02
CA PHE A 306 17.04 -13.64 -2.11
C PHE A 306 16.85 -15.16 -1.98
N GLU A 307 15.64 -15.68 -2.15
CA GLU A 307 15.42 -17.14 -2.09
C GLU A 307 15.57 -17.80 -3.46
N LEU A 308 15.09 -17.14 -4.51
CA LEU A 308 15.06 -17.68 -5.87
C LEU A 308 16.09 -17.03 -6.80
N GLU A 309 16.75 -15.96 -6.35
CA GLU A 309 17.80 -15.25 -7.09
C GLU A 309 17.40 -14.86 -8.53
N ILE A 310 16.13 -14.53 -8.72
CA ILE A 310 15.58 -14.19 -10.04
C ILE A 310 15.98 -12.76 -10.39
N GLU A 311 16.60 -12.60 -11.56
CA GLU A 311 16.96 -11.31 -12.14
C GLU A 311 15.79 -10.70 -12.93
N TRP A 312 15.06 -9.79 -12.30
CA TRP A 312 14.02 -8.97 -12.91
C TRP A 312 14.31 -7.49 -12.62
N ASP A 313 13.93 -6.60 -13.54
CA ASP A 313 14.20 -5.16 -13.47
C ASP A 313 13.08 -4.37 -12.82
N TYR A 314 11.82 -4.75 -13.09
CA TYR A 314 10.64 -4.12 -12.50
C TYR A 314 9.65 -5.14 -11.97
N ILE A 315 9.06 -4.85 -10.81
CA ILE A 315 7.87 -5.55 -10.32
C ILE A 315 6.61 -4.71 -10.59
N ILE A 316 5.58 -5.34 -11.15
CA ILE A 316 4.29 -4.73 -11.48
C ILE A 316 3.17 -5.55 -10.84
N ASN A 317 2.36 -4.95 -9.97
CA ASN A 317 1.22 -5.64 -9.39
C ASN A 317 -0.06 -5.51 -10.23
N LEU A 318 -0.82 -6.59 -10.37
CA LEU A 318 -2.10 -6.66 -11.10
C LEU A 318 -3.13 -7.43 -10.27
N SER A 319 -4.42 -7.05 -10.34
CA SER A 319 -5.53 -7.91 -9.88
C SER A 319 -6.17 -8.65 -11.06
N GLU A 320 -7.10 -9.55 -10.76
CA GLU A 320 -7.96 -10.18 -11.76
C GLU A 320 -8.90 -9.20 -12.50
N LYS A 321 -8.96 -7.94 -12.05
CA LYS A 321 -9.79 -6.88 -12.65
C LYS A 321 -8.97 -5.83 -13.39
N ASP A 322 -7.67 -6.04 -13.54
CA ASP A 322 -6.78 -5.22 -14.37
C ASP A 322 -6.71 -5.74 -15.81
N MET A 323 -6.56 -4.82 -16.76
CA MET A 323 -6.30 -5.14 -18.17
C MET A 323 -5.18 -4.25 -18.72
N PRO A 324 -4.30 -4.76 -19.59
CA PRO A 324 -3.43 -3.90 -20.39
C PRO A 324 -4.26 -2.98 -21.29
N LEU A 325 -3.80 -1.75 -21.45
CA LEU A 325 -4.35 -0.74 -22.35
C LEU A 325 -3.47 -0.56 -23.59
N LEU A 326 -2.17 -0.78 -23.43
CA LEU A 326 -1.17 -0.77 -24.49
C LEU A 326 -0.48 -2.13 -24.54
N SER A 327 0.23 -2.38 -25.63
CA SER A 327 0.88 -3.67 -25.89
C SER A 327 2.01 -3.96 -24.91
N LEU A 328 2.35 -5.24 -24.74
CA LEU A 328 3.49 -5.64 -23.91
C LEU A 328 4.79 -5.04 -24.46
N GLU A 329 4.91 -5.00 -25.79
CA GLU A 329 6.06 -4.49 -26.52
C GLU A 329 6.28 -2.98 -26.26
N GLU A 330 5.19 -2.20 -26.19
CA GLU A 330 5.27 -0.80 -25.78
C GLU A 330 5.65 -0.65 -24.30
N LEU A 331 5.12 -1.51 -23.42
CA LEU A 331 5.45 -1.47 -22.00
C LEU A 331 6.95 -1.73 -21.79
N GLU A 332 7.48 -2.77 -22.44
CA GLU A 332 8.91 -3.08 -22.42
C GLU A 332 9.73 -1.87 -22.90
N LYS A 333 9.34 -1.26 -24.03
CA LYS A 333 10.01 -0.06 -24.56
C LYS A 333 9.96 1.11 -23.58
N GLN A 334 8.82 1.35 -22.93
CA GLN A 334 8.67 2.39 -21.93
C GLN A 334 9.64 2.17 -20.76
N LEU A 335 9.67 0.96 -20.19
CA LEU A 335 10.49 0.62 -19.03
C LEU A 335 12.00 0.67 -19.33
N GLU A 336 12.42 0.21 -20.52
CA GLU A 336 13.81 0.32 -20.98
C GLU A 336 14.31 1.78 -21.00
N ASN A 337 13.42 2.74 -21.25
CA ASN A 337 13.76 4.16 -21.40
C ASN A 337 13.44 4.99 -20.13
N SER A 338 13.25 4.33 -18.99
CA SER A 338 12.80 4.98 -17.75
C SER A 338 13.92 5.32 -16.77
N SER A 339 15.19 5.15 -17.17
CA SER A 339 16.36 5.48 -16.33
C SER A 339 16.30 4.83 -14.94
N ASN A 340 15.82 3.58 -14.85
CA ASN A 340 15.68 2.82 -13.61
C ASN A 340 14.80 3.48 -12.52
N LYS A 341 13.93 4.43 -12.90
CA LYS A 341 13.01 5.10 -11.98
C LYS A 341 11.76 4.26 -11.72
N SER A 342 11.28 4.29 -10.48
CA SER A 342 9.99 3.69 -10.12
C SER A 342 8.83 4.64 -10.44
N PHE A 343 7.62 4.10 -10.59
CA PHE A 343 6.42 4.82 -11.00
C PHE A 343 5.39 4.80 -9.88
N LEU A 344 5.27 5.93 -9.18
CA LEU A 344 4.38 6.09 -8.03
C LEU A 344 3.43 7.25 -8.31
N SER A 345 2.13 7.04 -8.14
CA SER A 345 1.14 8.13 -8.29
C SER A 345 0.74 8.63 -6.92
N SER A 346 1.20 9.81 -6.51
CA SER A 346 0.78 10.44 -5.25
C SER A 346 -0.61 11.09 -5.36
N HIS A 347 -1.27 11.30 -4.23
CA HIS A 347 -2.69 11.67 -4.06
C HIS A 347 -3.17 12.95 -4.78
N GLY A 348 -2.30 13.77 -5.37
CA GLY A 348 -2.68 14.88 -6.26
C GLY A 348 -3.26 16.14 -5.60
N TYR A 349 -3.67 16.07 -4.33
CA TYR A 349 -4.14 17.21 -3.52
C TYR A 349 -3.24 17.44 -2.29
N ASN A 350 -3.72 18.17 -1.27
CA ASN A 350 -3.01 18.44 -0.02
C ASN A 350 -2.73 17.16 0.80
N THR A 351 -1.47 16.94 1.20
CA THR A 351 -1.02 15.74 1.93
C THR A 351 -1.63 15.61 3.32
N ALA A 352 -1.77 16.69 4.10
CA ALA A 352 -2.46 16.63 5.39
C ALA A 352 -3.90 16.11 5.25
N SER A 353 -4.61 16.56 4.21
CA SER A 353 -5.97 16.06 3.91
C SER A 353 -5.96 14.59 3.52
N PHE A 354 -4.94 14.14 2.78
CA PHE A 354 -4.76 12.75 2.39
C PHE A 354 -4.55 11.88 3.63
N LEU A 355 -3.56 12.21 4.47
CA LEU A 355 -3.25 11.47 5.69
C LEU A 355 -4.49 11.34 6.60
N HIS A 356 -5.23 12.44 6.78
CA HIS A 356 -6.48 12.41 7.54
C HIS A 356 -7.51 11.44 6.94
N LYS A 357 -7.76 11.50 5.62
CA LYS A 357 -8.74 10.64 4.94
C LYS A 357 -8.32 9.16 4.93
N GLN A 358 -7.03 8.88 4.89
CA GLN A 358 -6.46 7.54 4.97
C GLN A 358 -6.41 6.98 6.39
N GLY A 359 -6.77 7.78 7.41
CA GLY A 359 -6.82 7.33 8.79
C GLY A 359 -5.46 7.29 9.49
N PHE A 360 -4.46 8.04 9.02
CA PHE A 360 -3.13 8.09 9.63
C PHE A 360 -3.15 8.59 11.09
N ASN A 361 -4.21 9.27 11.51
CA ASN A 361 -4.42 9.70 12.90
C ASN A 361 -4.89 8.57 13.82
N PHE A 362 -4.89 7.32 13.36
CA PHE A 362 -5.32 6.16 14.13
C PHE A 362 -4.34 4.99 13.97
N HIS A 363 -4.27 4.15 14.99
CA HIS A 363 -3.66 2.83 14.92
C HIS A 363 -4.71 1.81 14.49
N PHE A 364 -4.37 1.03 13.46
CA PHE A 364 -5.16 -0.09 13.01
C PHE A 364 -4.41 -1.40 13.23
N LEU A 365 -5.11 -2.48 13.58
CA LEU A 365 -4.53 -3.82 13.72
C LEU A 365 -5.36 -4.82 12.92
N GLU A 366 -4.70 -5.63 12.10
CA GLU A 366 -5.34 -6.71 11.34
C GLU A 366 -5.45 -7.97 12.20
N CYS A 367 -6.67 -8.48 12.37
CA CYS A 367 -6.92 -9.73 13.08
C CYS A 367 -8.33 -10.24 12.75
N GLU A 368 -8.55 -11.56 12.75
CA GLU A 368 -9.83 -12.18 12.34
C GLU A 368 -10.30 -11.78 10.93
N LYS A 369 -9.36 -11.56 10.00
CA LYS A 369 -9.66 -11.07 8.64
C LYS A 369 -10.46 -9.76 8.67
N ARG A 370 -10.17 -8.91 9.66
CA ARG A 370 -10.75 -7.57 9.84
C ARG A 370 -9.67 -6.57 10.26
N MET A 371 -9.82 -5.33 9.84
CA MET A 371 -9.02 -4.19 10.29
C MET A 371 -9.71 -3.44 11.43
N TRP A 372 -9.15 -3.56 12.64
CA TRP A 372 -9.65 -2.95 13.86
C TRP A 372 -9.02 -1.59 14.10
N ARG A 373 -9.84 -0.55 14.35
CA ARG A 373 -9.32 0.78 14.73
C ARG A 373 -9.25 0.85 16.25
N VAL A 374 -8.05 0.82 16.79
CA VAL A 374 -7.84 0.51 18.22
C VAL A 374 -7.42 1.72 19.07
N ALA A 375 -6.77 2.72 18.48
CA ALA A 375 -6.33 3.91 19.22
C ALA A 375 -6.18 5.12 18.28
N LYS A 376 -6.14 6.33 18.86
CA LYS A 376 -5.68 7.53 18.15
C LYS A 376 -4.16 7.54 18.11
N ARG A 377 -3.58 7.98 16.99
CA ARG A 377 -2.15 8.24 16.83
C ARG A 377 -1.93 9.73 16.99
N ASN A 378 -1.21 10.11 18.05
CA ASN A 378 -0.93 11.52 18.33
C ASN A 378 0.20 12.05 17.47
N ASP A 379 1.24 11.26 17.22
CA ASP A 379 2.36 11.68 16.38
C ASP A 379 3.03 10.56 15.58
N PHE A 380 3.94 10.98 14.70
CA PHE A 380 4.84 10.13 13.92
C PHE A 380 6.29 10.35 14.37
N PRO A 381 7.20 9.42 14.06
CA PRO A 381 8.62 9.59 14.34
C PRO A 381 9.14 10.92 13.80
N LEU A 382 10.01 11.59 14.58
CA LEU A 382 10.61 12.85 14.19
C LEU A 382 11.30 12.72 12.83
N ASN A 383 11.27 13.83 12.08
CA ASN A 383 11.91 14.00 10.76
C ASN A 383 11.29 13.20 9.61
N LEU A 384 10.28 12.39 9.87
CA LEU A 384 9.60 11.64 8.82
C LEU A 384 8.71 12.56 7.98
N ARG A 385 8.82 12.46 6.65
CA ARG A 385 7.81 12.99 5.73
C ARG A 385 6.90 11.85 5.27
N LEU A 386 5.59 12.05 5.27
CA LEU A 386 4.64 11.05 4.76
C LEU A 386 4.14 11.47 3.37
N ASP A 387 3.93 10.49 2.52
CA ASP A 387 3.23 10.64 1.24
C ASP A 387 2.54 9.33 0.85
N GLY A 388 1.65 9.40 -0.13
CA GLY A 388 0.94 8.24 -0.64
C GLY A 388 0.02 8.56 -1.80
N GLY A 389 -0.66 7.53 -2.29
CA GLY A 389 -1.64 7.65 -3.35
C GLY A 389 -2.10 6.27 -3.80
N SER A 390 -1.78 5.88 -5.02
CA SER A 390 -2.22 4.58 -5.54
C SER A 390 -1.33 3.44 -5.05
N ASP A 391 -1.95 2.33 -4.65
CA ASP A 391 -1.33 1.02 -4.37
C ASP A 391 -1.04 0.18 -5.64
N TRP A 392 -1.29 0.73 -6.83
CA TRP A 392 -0.87 0.13 -8.11
C TRP A 392 0.47 0.72 -8.49
N LEU A 393 1.49 -0.11 -8.40
CA LEU A 393 2.89 0.30 -8.40
C LEU A 393 3.63 -0.36 -9.57
N ILE A 394 4.66 0.33 -10.06
CA ILE A 394 5.72 -0.27 -10.86
C ILE A 394 7.03 0.14 -10.17
N ILE A 395 7.69 -0.81 -9.52
CA ILE A 395 8.86 -0.56 -8.69
C ILE A 395 10.09 -1.14 -9.37
N HIS A 396 11.13 -0.31 -9.55
CA HIS A 396 12.43 -0.77 -10.02
C HIS A 396 13.08 -1.67 -8.96
N ARG A 397 13.85 -2.67 -9.41
CA ARG A 397 14.50 -3.69 -8.55
C ARG A 397 15.25 -3.08 -7.37
N ASP A 398 15.97 -1.99 -7.58
CA ASP A 398 16.79 -1.37 -6.52
C ASP A 398 15.95 -0.83 -5.35
N LEU A 399 14.86 -0.12 -5.65
CA LEU A 399 13.95 0.38 -4.61
C LEU A 399 13.23 -0.80 -3.94
N ALA A 400 12.88 -1.83 -4.71
CA ALA A 400 12.28 -3.03 -4.15
C ALA A 400 13.24 -3.73 -3.17
N LYS A 401 14.49 -3.95 -3.57
CA LYS A 401 15.55 -4.54 -2.73
C LYS A 401 15.80 -3.73 -1.48
N TYR A 402 15.87 -2.40 -1.61
CA TYR A 402 15.98 -1.49 -0.47
C TYR A 402 14.79 -1.63 0.50
N SER A 403 13.57 -1.78 -0.01
CA SER A 403 12.37 -1.88 0.85
C SER A 403 12.35 -3.07 1.83
N VAL A 404 13.12 -4.12 1.53
CA VAL A 404 13.26 -5.33 2.36
C VAL A 404 14.64 -5.41 3.04
N SER A 405 15.51 -4.40 2.89
CA SER A 405 16.82 -4.39 3.54
C SER A 405 16.70 -4.17 5.05
N ASN A 406 17.78 -4.48 5.77
CA ASN A 406 17.90 -4.28 7.21
C ASN A 406 18.39 -2.88 7.58
N GLU A 407 18.44 -1.94 6.63
CA GLU A 407 18.77 -0.54 6.93
C GLU A 407 17.67 0.11 7.78
N ASP A 408 18.02 1.14 8.53
CA ASP A 408 17.16 1.74 9.55
C ASP A 408 15.84 2.26 8.97
N LEU A 409 15.88 3.04 7.89
CA LEU A 409 14.68 3.62 7.29
C LEU A 409 13.68 2.53 6.80
N PRO A 410 14.05 1.57 5.93
CA PRO A 410 13.17 0.47 5.55
C PRO A 410 12.65 -0.33 6.73
N SER A 411 13.50 -0.67 7.70
CA SER A 411 13.13 -1.50 8.86
C SER A 411 12.12 -0.79 9.76
N ASN A 412 12.37 0.47 10.09
CA ASN A 412 11.48 1.29 10.90
C ASN A 412 10.16 1.60 10.20
N LEU A 413 10.18 1.79 8.87
CA LEU A 413 8.95 1.95 8.09
C LEU A 413 8.13 0.67 8.02
N ARG A 414 8.77 -0.50 7.85
CA ARG A 414 8.03 -1.78 7.90
C ARG A 414 7.32 -1.94 9.24
N LEU A 415 7.98 -1.60 10.34
CA LEU A 415 7.36 -1.58 11.66
C LEU A 415 6.20 -0.57 11.71
N LEU A 416 6.42 0.69 11.33
CA LEU A 416 5.40 1.76 11.31
C LEU A 416 4.13 1.35 10.58
N PHE A 417 4.30 0.78 9.39
CA PHE A 417 3.21 0.44 8.49
C PHE A 417 2.43 -0.82 8.90
N THR A 418 2.88 -1.56 9.93
CA THR A 418 2.06 -2.63 10.56
C THR A 418 0.82 -2.09 11.28
N THR A 419 0.77 -0.78 11.55
CA THR A 419 -0.39 -0.14 12.21
C THR A 419 -1.10 0.90 11.35
N ILE A 420 -0.80 0.94 10.05
CA ILE A 420 -1.38 1.87 9.09
C ILE A 420 -2.43 1.13 8.26
N LEU A 421 -3.61 1.75 8.11
CA LEU A 421 -4.64 1.29 7.18
C LEU A 421 -4.19 1.55 5.73
N LEU A 422 -4.51 0.62 4.82
CA LEU A 422 -4.12 0.71 3.40
C LEU A 422 -2.61 0.95 3.22
N PRO A 423 -1.72 0.17 3.87
CA PRO A 423 -0.32 0.55 3.99
C PRO A 423 0.43 0.58 2.64
N LEU A 424 0.05 -0.28 1.69
CA LEU A 424 0.65 -0.29 0.35
C LEU A 424 0.39 1.02 -0.44
N GLU A 425 -0.66 1.78 -0.12
CA GLU A 425 -0.94 3.07 -0.74
C GLU A 425 0.06 4.17 -0.33
N SER A 426 0.92 3.94 0.67
CA SER A 426 1.81 4.99 1.19
C SER A 426 3.21 4.52 1.55
N PHE A 427 3.42 3.20 1.70
CA PHE A 427 4.72 2.66 2.13
C PHE A 427 5.85 3.00 1.16
N PHE A 428 5.71 2.67 -0.14
CA PHE A 428 6.75 2.94 -1.12
C PHE A 428 6.94 4.43 -1.41
N HIS A 429 5.86 5.22 -1.36
CA HIS A 429 5.92 6.68 -1.47
C HIS A 429 6.74 7.26 -0.32
N THR A 430 6.36 6.93 0.92
CA THR A 430 7.07 7.38 2.12
C THR A 430 8.52 6.89 2.15
N LEU A 431 8.78 5.63 1.80
CA LEU A 431 10.13 5.09 1.72
C LEU A 431 11.00 5.88 0.74
N SER A 432 10.49 6.11 -0.47
CA SER A 432 11.26 6.77 -1.53
C SER A 432 11.59 8.23 -1.19
N ILE A 433 10.63 9.03 -0.70
CA ILE A 433 10.86 10.46 -0.48
C ILE A 433 11.80 10.76 0.70
N ASN A 434 11.94 9.82 1.64
CA ASN A 434 12.84 9.96 2.79
C ASN A 434 14.20 9.28 2.56
N SER A 435 14.41 8.66 1.39
CA SER A 435 15.64 7.93 1.09
C SER A 435 16.58 8.75 0.22
N LYS A 436 17.86 8.80 0.62
CA LYS A 436 18.95 9.49 -0.08
C LYS A 436 19.03 9.13 -1.56
N ASN A 437 18.99 7.83 -1.86
CA ASN A 437 19.25 7.33 -3.21
C ASN A 437 18.00 7.28 -4.09
N PHE A 438 16.81 7.36 -3.50
CA PHE A 438 15.55 7.12 -4.21
C PHE A 438 14.62 8.32 -4.29
N CYS A 439 14.82 9.38 -3.51
CA CYS A 439 13.91 10.53 -3.51
C CYS A 439 13.84 11.25 -4.87
N ASN A 440 14.84 11.06 -5.74
CA ASN A 440 14.89 11.52 -7.13
C ASN A 440 14.63 10.47 -8.20
N GLN A 441 14.47 9.21 -7.80
CA GLN A 441 14.35 8.08 -8.70
C GLN A 441 12.89 7.66 -8.90
N ILE A 442 11.97 8.63 -8.81
CA ILE A 442 10.52 8.41 -8.88
C ILE A 442 9.88 9.27 -9.96
N PHE A 443 9.11 8.62 -10.83
CA PHE A 443 8.11 9.28 -11.67
C PHE A 443 6.80 9.42 -10.89
N ASN A 444 6.23 10.62 -10.84
CA ASN A 444 4.95 10.91 -10.19
C ASN A 444 3.74 10.54 -11.08
N GLN A 445 3.75 9.32 -11.60
CA GLN A 445 2.66 8.69 -12.36
C GLN A 445 2.88 7.18 -12.28
N ASN A 446 1.82 6.39 -12.10
CA ASN A 446 1.92 4.92 -11.98
C ASN A 446 1.57 4.15 -13.27
N LEU A 447 1.43 4.86 -14.40
CA LEU A 447 1.02 4.32 -15.70
C LEU A 447 -0.35 3.61 -15.69
N ARG A 448 -1.25 3.97 -14.75
CA ARG A 448 -2.57 3.37 -14.60
C ARG A 448 -3.71 4.31 -14.97
N PHE A 449 -4.70 3.76 -15.65
CA PHE A 449 -6.05 4.28 -15.66
C PHE A 449 -6.85 3.67 -14.51
N THR A 450 -7.56 4.50 -13.75
CA THR A 450 -8.49 4.02 -12.71
C THR A 450 -9.82 4.78 -12.83
N ASN A 451 -10.91 4.06 -13.06
CA ASN A 451 -12.23 4.64 -13.32
C ASN A 451 -12.93 5.12 -12.04
N TRP A 452 -12.45 6.24 -11.49
CA TRP A 452 -12.99 6.83 -10.27
C TRP A 452 -14.26 7.64 -10.53
N GLU A 453 -15.35 7.26 -9.88
CA GLU A 453 -16.58 8.06 -9.80
C GLU A 453 -17.06 8.13 -8.34
N ARG A 454 -16.61 9.16 -7.62
CA ARG A 454 -16.74 9.21 -6.15
C ARG A 454 -18.19 9.16 -5.66
N LYS A 455 -19.13 9.79 -6.38
CA LYS A 455 -20.56 9.78 -6.02
C LYS A 455 -21.14 8.36 -5.96
N GLN A 456 -20.62 7.43 -6.75
CA GLN A 456 -21.11 6.06 -6.80
C GLN A 456 -20.20 5.09 -6.05
N GLY A 457 -18.88 5.26 -6.17
CA GLY A 457 -17.87 4.31 -5.66
C GLY A 457 -17.52 4.46 -4.18
N CYS A 458 -17.90 5.56 -3.52
CA CYS A 458 -17.65 5.79 -2.10
C CYS A 458 -18.88 5.44 -1.26
N ARG A 459 -19.11 4.15 -1.01
CA ARG A 459 -20.22 3.64 -0.19
C ARG A 459 -19.69 2.96 1.07
N CYS A 460 -19.75 3.65 2.20
CA CYS A 460 -19.12 3.19 3.43
C CYS A 460 -19.67 1.84 3.94
N SER A 461 -20.97 1.58 3.75
CA SER A 461 -21.62 0.34 4.18
C SER A 461 -20.97 -0.92 3.62
N ALA A 462 -20.41 -0.88 2.41
CA ALA A 462 -19.74 -2.02 1.79
C ALA A 462 -18.46 -2.47 2.51
N PHE A 463 -17.81 -1.56 3.25
CA PHE A 463 -16.51 -1.82 3.88
C PHE A 463 -16.59 -1.99 5.40
N LYS A 464 -17.63 -1.47 6.05
CA LYS A 464 -17.82 -1.58 7.51
C LYS A 464 -17.73 -3.01 8.08
N PRO A 465 -18.16 -4.07 7.37
CA PRO A 465 -17.96 -5.46 7.81
C PRO A 465 -16.49 -5.94 7.81
N ILE A 466 -15.58 -5.23 7.13
CA ILE A 466 -14.17 -5.63 6.97
C ILE A 466 -13.23 -4.68 7.70
N VAL A 467 -13.62 -3.42 7.91
CA VAL A 467 -12.75 -2.39 8.48
C VAL A 467 -13.52 -1.36 9.31
N ASP A 468 -12.91 -0.86 10.38
CA ASP A 468 -13.41 0.28 11.17
C ASP A 468 -13.19 1.65 10.50
N TRP A 469 -13.41 1.73 9.18
CA TRP A 469 -13.21 2.93 8.38
C TRP A 469 -14.18 2.99 7.20
N CYS A 470 -14.16 4.06 6.42
CA CYS A 470 -14.92 4.17 5.17
C CYS A 470 -13.96 4.18 3.98
N GLY A 471 -14.29 3.39 2.96
CA GLY A 471 -13.51 3.28 1.74
C GLY A 471 -14.24 3.74 0.49
N CYS A 472 -13.48 3.81 -0.60
CA CYS A 472 -14.00 3.96 -1.95
C CYS A 472 -13.41 2.87 -2.85
N SER A 473 -14.16 2.45 -3.87
CA SER A 473 -13.65 1.61 -4.95
C SER A 473 -13.91 2.26 -6.30
N PRO A 474 -13.00 2.12 -7.29
CA PRO A 474 -13.30 2.50 -8.66
C PRO A 474 -14.44 1.64 -9.23
N LEU A 475 -15.13 2.20 -10.23
CA LEU A 475 -16.20 1.50 -10.94
C LEU A 475 -15.64 0.57 -12.02
N ALA A 476 -16.47 -0.37 -12.44
CA ALA A 476 -16.23 -1.13 -13.66
C ALA A 476 -16.32 -0.20 -14.88
N VAL A 477 -15.40 -0.35 -15.82
CA VAL A 477 -15.43 0.32 -17.13
C VAL A 477 -16.54 -0.28 -17.98
N LYS A 478 -17.32 0.57 -18.64
CA LYS A 478 -18.42 0.16 -19.53
C LYS A 478 -18.14 0.55 -20.98
N ASN A 479 -18.90 0.04 -21.94
CA ASN A 479 -18.72 0.33 -23.35
C ASN A 479 -18.75 1.83 -23.66
N ILE A 480 -19.62 2.59 -22.96
CA ILE A 480 -19.72 4.05 -23.07
C ILE A 480 -18.43 4.80 -22.67
N ASP A 481 -17.57 4.16 -21.87
CA ASP A 481 -16.28 4.73 -21.45
C ASP A 481 -15.18 4.51 -22.50
N VAL A 482 -15.33 3.54 -23.42
CA VAL A 482 -14.25 3.06 -24.30
C VAL A 482 -13.65 4.19 -25.13
N GLU A 483 -14.49 4.83 -25.93
CA GLU A 483 -14.07 5.90 -26.84
C GLU A 483 -13.47 7.09 -26.09
N LYS A 484 -14.02 7.46 -24.93
CA LYS A 484 -13.60 8.68 -24.22
C LYS A 484 -12.44 8.46 -23.26
N LYS A 485 -12.27 7.25 -22.72
CA LYS A 485 -11.36 7.01 -21.58
C LYS A 485 -10.20 6.07 -21.89
N ILE A 486 -10.35 5.09 -22.80
CA ILE A 486 -9.36 4.01 -22.99
C ILE A 486 -9.03 3.68 -24.46
N ASN A 487 -9.45 4.53 -25.41
CA ASN A 487 -9.00 4.40 -26.80
C ASN A 487 -7.48 4.54 -26.92
N LEU A 488 -6.91 3.97 -27.98
CA LEU A 488 -5.46 3.91 -28.21
C LEU A 488 -4.77 5.27 -28.10
N LYS A 489 -5.28 6.28 -28.83
CA LYS A 489 -4.71 7.64 -28.87
C LYS A 489 -4.65 8.23 -27.46
N ARG A 490 -5.75 8.11 -26.69
CA ARG A 490 -5.80 8.62 -25.32
C ARG A 490 -4.83 7.89 -24.39
N CYS A 491 -4.72 6.57 -24.51
CA CYS A 491 -3.78 5.79 -23.71
C CYS A 491 -2.34 6.22 -23.98
N GLN A 492 -1.97 6.47 -25.23
CA GLN A 492 -0.64 6.98 -25.61
C GLN A 492 -0.42 8.43 -25.10
N GLU A 493 -1.38 9.34 -25.33
CA GLU A 493 -1.31 10.74 -24.88
C GLU A 493 -1.17 10.88 -23.36
N LYS A 494 -1.84 10.01 -22.60
CA LYS A 494 -1.82 10.02 -21.13
C LYS A 494 -0.80 9.06 -20.53
N ASN A 495 -0.04 8.34 -21.36
CA ASN A 495 0.96 7.36 -20.94
C ASN A 495 0.38 6.28 -20.01
N LEU A 496 -0.70 5.62 -20.44
CA LEU A 496 -1.48 4.64 -19.65
C LEU A 496 -1.29 3.23 -20.22
N PHE A 497 -0.71 2.33 -19.42
CA PHE A 497 -0.38 0.96 -19.85
C PHE A 497 -1.33 -0.09 -19.29
N PHE A 498 -1.92 0.14 -18.12
CA PHE A 498 -2.90 -0.74 -17.52
C PHE A 498 -4.11 0.05 -17.03
N GLY A 499 -5.28 -0.58 -17.01
CA GLY A 499 -6.52 0.02 -16.55
C GLY A 499 -7.26 -0.88 -15.57
N ARG A 500 -8.08 -0.25 -14.72
CA ARG A 500 -9.01 -0.94 -13.82
C ARG A 500 -10.27 -0.11 -13.49
N LYS A 501 -11.41 -0.72 -13.16
CA LYS A 501 -11.66 -2.17 -13.12
C LYS A 501 -12.40 -2.66 -14.36
N PHE A 502 -12.06 -3.85 -14.83
CA PHE A 502 -12.80 -4.55 -15.88
C PHE A 502 -13.50 -5.76 -15.29
N ASP A 503 -14.79 -5.91 -15.59
CA ASP A 503 -15.62 -6.98 -15.04
C ASP A 503 -16.51 -7.57 -16.12
N SER A 504 -16.23 -8.81 -16.50
CA SER A 504 -16.97 -9.58 -17.52
C SER A 504 -18.46 -9.71 -17.19
N PHE A 505 -18.81 -9.73 -15.89
CA PHE A 505 -20.20 -9.78 -15.43
C PHE A 505 -20.94 -8.46 -15.60
N ILE A 506 -20.22 -7.33 -15.65
CA ILE A 506 -20.81 -5.99 -15.80
C ILE A 506 -20.85 -5.57 -17.27
N ASP A 507 -19.71 -5.70 -17.97
CA ASP A 507 -19.60 -5.34 -19.38
C ASP A 507 -18.36 -6.00 -20.00
N ILE A 508 -18.58 -6.92 -20.96
CA ILE A 508 -17.52 -7.62 -21.66
C ILE A 508 -16.93 -6.81 -22.83
N GLU A 509 -17.66 -5.83 -23.36
CA GLU A 509 -17.27 -5.10 -24.57
C GLU A 509 -15.95 -4.32 -24.41
N PRO A 510 -15.70 -3.59 -23.29
CA PRO A 510 -14.40 -2.98 -23.05
C PRO A 510 -13.24 -3.99 -23.04
N ILE A 511 -13.50 -5.21 -22.56
CA ILE A 511 -12.48 -6.27 -22.49
C ILE A 511 -12.19 -6.80 -23.91
N ASN A 512 -13.23 -7.00 -24.73
CA ASN A 512 -13.13 -7.37 -26.14
C ASN A 512 -12.37 -6.32 -26.96
N PHE A 513 -12.70 -5.04 -26.75
CA PHE A 513 -12.01 -3.92 -27.36
C PHE A 513 -10.51 -3.92 -27.02
N LEU A 514 -10.17 -4.02 -25.73
CA LEU A 514 -8.78 -3.95 -25.28
C LEU A 514 -7.95 -5.13 -25.79
N GLN A 515 -8.52 -6.32 -25.89
CA GLN A 515 -7.79 -7.44 -26.45
C GLN A 515 -7.34 -7.19 -27.90
N LYS A 516 -8.19 -6.57 -28.74
CA LYS A 516 -7.81 -6.16 -30.10
C LYS A 516 -6.74 -5.07 -30.08
N GLN A 517 -6.91 -4.06 -29.24
CA GLN A 517 -5.97 -2.95 -29.13
C GLN A 517 -4.57 -3.39 -28.66
N VAL A 518 -4.49 -4.24 -27.66
CA VAL A 518 -3.24 -4.67 -27.03
C VAL A 518 -2.47 -5.65 -27.92
N LEU A 519 -3.17 -6.55 -28.62
CA LEU A 519 -2.55 -7.57 -29.47
C LEU A 519 -2.19 -7.07 -30.89
N ARG A 520 -2.32 -5.77 -31.17
CA ARG A 520 -2.18 -5.20 -32.51
C ARG A 520 -0.83 -5.44 -33.21
N PHE A 521 0.23 -5.72 -32.45
CA PHE A 521 1.56 -6.03 -32.98
C PHE A 521 1.86 -7.52 -33.11
N ARG A 522 0.93 -8.41 -32.69
CA ARG A 522 1.12 -9.86 -32.77
C ARG A 522 0.45 -10.41 -34.04
N GLU A 523 1.20 -11.16 -34.84
CA GLU A 523 0.75 -11.67 -36.16
C GLU A 523 -0.47 -12.62 -36.07
N LYS A 524 -0.65 -13.30 -34.93
CA LYS A 524 -1.68 -14.33 -34.69
C LYS A 524 -3.00 -13.78 -34.13
N GLN A 525 -3.46 -12.61 -34.57
CA GLN A 525 -4.76 -12.07 -34.14
C GLN A 525 -5.94 -12.99 -34.50
N GLN A 526 -5.83 -13.72 -35.62
CA GLN A 526 -6.90 -14.55 -36.19
C GLN A 526 -7.32 -15.75 -35.32
N TYR A 527 -6.55 -16.11 -34.31
CA TYR A 527 -6.86 -17.26 -33.43
C TYR A 527 -7.63 -16.88 -32.15
N PHE A 528 -7.86 -15.59 -31.90
CA PHE A 528 -8.65 -15.17 -30.76
C PHE A 528 -10.12 -15.07 -31.13
N ASN A 529 -10.89 -16.07 -30.71
CA ASN A 529 -12.34 -16.05 -30.85
C ASN A 529 -12.91 -15.00 -29.88
N PHE A 530 -13.34 -13.85 -30.41
CA PHE A 530 -13.96 -12.77 -29.63
C PHE A 530 -15.41 -13.14 -29.32
N THR A 531 -15.61 -14.02 -28.34
CA THR A 531 -16.95 -14.42 -27.93
C THR A 531 -17.60 -13.33 -27.08
N GLN A 532 -18.89 -13.06 -27.31
CA GLN A 532 -19.71 -12.22 -26.43
C GLN A 532 -20.13 -12.94 -25.13
N SER A 533 -19.87 -14.25 -25.05
CA SER A 533 -20.21 -15.07 -23.88
C SER A 533 -19.13 -14.96 -22.80
N PHE A 534 -19.56 -14.95 -21.54
CA PHE A 534 -18.69 -15.17 -20.37
C PHE A 534 -19.24 -16.31 -19.52
N TRP A 535 -18.36 -16.96 -18.77
CA TRP A 535 -18.73 -17.99 -17.79
C TRP A 535 -18.05 -17.67 -16.46
N LEU A 536 -18.79 -17.78 -15.36
CA LEU A 536 -18.24 -17.60 -14.02
C LEU A 536 -18.68 -18.74 -13.13
N ASN A 537 -17.72 -19.48 -12.57
CA ASN A 537 -18.03 -20.50 -11.58
C ASN A 537 -18.33 -19.82 -10.23
N ILE A 538 -19.61 -19.79 -9.84
CA ILE A 538 -20.06 -19.31 -8.54
C ILE A 538 -20.03 -20.40 -7.46
N PHE A 539 -20.00 -21.67 -7.85
CA PHE A 539 -20.00 -22.83 -6.96
C PHE A 539 -19.21 -24.01 -7.56
N ASN A 540 -18.43 -24.69 -6.71
CA ASN A 540 -17.69 -25.90 -7.07
C ASN A 540 -17.75 -26.89 -5.90
N TYR A 541 -18.28 -28.10 -6.11
CA TYR A 541 -18.54 -29.05 -5.04
C TYR A 541 -17.27 -29.48 -4.28
N GLU A 542 -16.11 -29.55 -4.93
CA GLU A 542 -14.85 -29.98 -4.28
C GLU A 542 -14.31 -28.93 -3.31
N THR A 543 -14.58 -27.65 -3.58
CA THR A 543 -13.95 -26.52 -2.89
C THR A 543 -14.92 -25.62 -2.14
N SER A 544 -16.24 -25.82 -2.30
CA SER A 544 -17.29 -25.00 -1.70
C SER A 544 -18.15 -25.76 -0.66
N ASN A 545 -17.73 -26.93 -0.17
CA ASN A 545 -18.54 -27.75 0.77
C ASN A 545 -18.92 -27.02 2.06
N ASP A 546 -18.06 -26.14 2.59
CA ASP A 546 -18.35 -25.33 3.79
C ASP A 546 -19.01 -23.97 3.48
N SER A 547 -19.40 -23.73 2.22
CA SER A 547 -20.04 -22.49 1.81
C SER A 547 -21.42 -22.35 2.48
N PRO A 548 -21.83 -21.13 2.90
CA PRO A 548 -23.21 -20.85 3.30
C PRO A 548 -24.24 -21.31 2.27
N PHE A 549 -23.85 -21.37 0.99
CA PHE A 549 -24.67 -21.88 -0.11
C PHE A 549 -25.02 -23.37 0.05
N CYS A 550 -24.11 -24.20 0.56
CA CYS A 550 -24.40 -25.59 0.90
C CYS A 550 -25.40 -25.69 2.06
N LYS A 551 -25.30 -24.79 3.05
CA LYS A 551 -26.28 -24.74 4.15
C LYS A 551 -27.68 -24.37 3.64
N ILE A 552 -27.79 -23.54 2.61
CA ILE A 552 -29.08 -23.18 2.00
C ILE A 552 -29.65 -24.31 1.13
N LEU A 553 -28.80 -25.06 0.43
CA LEU A 553 -29.23 -26.13 -0.49
C LEU A 553 -29.53 -27.47 0.20
N PHE A 554 -28.91 -27.76 1.36
CA PHE A 554 -29.00 -29.07 2.03
C PHE A 554 -29.71 -29.04 3.40
N PHE A 555 -30.15 -27.87 3.88
CA PHE A 555 -30.95 -27.75 5.13
C PHE A 555 -32.34 -27.11 4.90
N ASN A 556 -32.90 -27.20 3.70
CA ASN A 556 -34.33 -26.95 3.45
C ASN A 556 -35.04 -28.23 3.04
#